data_AF-A0A7C3E234-F1
#
_entry.id   AF-A0A7C3E234-F1
#
_cell.length_a   1.000
_cell.length_b   1.000
_cell.length_c   1.000
_cell.angle_alpha   90.00
_cell.angle_beta   90.00
_cell.angle_gamma   90.00
#
_symmetry.space_group_name_H-M   'P 1'
#
loop_
_entity.id
_entity.type
_entity.pdbx_description
1 polymer ?
#
loop_
_entity_poly.entity_id
_entity_poly.type
_entity_poly.pdbx_seq_one_letter_code
_entity_poly.pdbx_strand_id
1 'polypeptide(L)' 'MPAAARQFVVCFEYVGPTGLTAIGGATGRRYRFDRPGARVIVDPRDRPSLAAVPHLRQV' A
#
# COMPACT_ATOMS: atom_id res chain seq x y z
N MET A 1 -21.98 10.04 13.51
CA MET A 1 -21.55 10.49 12.17
C MET A 1 -20.03 10.54 12.14
N PRO A 2 -19.27 9.57 11.57
CA PRO A 2 -17.84 9.78 11.42
C PRO A 2 -17.62 10.61 10.16
N ALA A 3 -16.92 11.73 10.34
CA ALA A 3 -16.43 12.57 9.27
C ALA A 3 -15.69 11.70 8.25
N ALA A 4 -16.09 11.79 6.99
CA ALA A 4 -15.28 11.34 5.87
C ALA A 4 -14.03 12.20 5.85
N ALA A 5 -13.04 11.84 6.70
CA ALA A 5 -11.69 12.32 6.58
C ALA A 5 -11.33 12.12 5.11
N ARG A 6 -10.94 13.21 4.44
CA ARG A 6 -10.50 13.19 3.05
C ARG A 6 -9.22 12.35 3.04
N GLN A 7 -9.40 11.03 2.92
CA GLN A 7 -8.32 10.06 2.95
C GLN A 7 -7.52 10.32 1.68
N PHE A 8 -6.33 10.90 1.85
CA PHE A 8 -5.36 11.07 0.79
C PHE A 8 -4.81 9.69 0.40
N VAL A 9 -5.61 8.90 -0.30
CA VAL A 9 -5.26 7.56 -0.72
C VAL A 9 -4.02 7.58 -1.60
N VAL A 10 -3.02 6.77 -1.25
CA VAL A 10 -1.80 6.59 -2.05
C VAL A 10 -1.95 5.25 -2.78
N CYS A 11 -1.57 5.17 -4.04
CA CYS A 11 -1.54 3.89 -4.75
C CYS A 11 -0.10 3.37 -4.77
N PHE A 12 0.06 2.09 -4.48
CA PHE A 12 1.30 1.39 -4.76
C PHE A 12 1.06 0.32 -5.81
N GLU A 13 1.95 0.28 -6.78
CA GLU A 13 2.09 -0.77 -7.76
C GLU A 13 3.21 -1.71 -7.31
N TYR A 14 2.88 -2.99 -7.13
CA TYR A 14 3.88 -4.01 -6.88
C TYR A 14 4.52 -4.42 -8.20
N VAL A 15 5.80 -4.14 -8.37
CA VAL A 15 6.57 -4.44 -9.59
C VAL A 15 7.50 -5.65 -9.42
N GLY A 16 7.31 -6.43 -8.35
CA GLY A 16 8.11 -7.63 -8.08
C GLY A 16 7.65 -8.85 -8.89
N PRO A 17 8.45 -9.93 -8.92
CA PRO A 17 8.21 -11.10 -9.78
C PRO A 17 7.18 -12.10 -9.23
N THR A 18 6.77 -11.98 -7.97
CA THR A 18 5.89 -12.95 -7.30
C THR A 18 4.61 -12.27 -6.80
N GLY A 19 4.24 -12.48 -5.55
CA GLY A 19 3.16 -11.79 -4.86
C GLY A 19 3.68 -11.32 -3.51
N LEU A 20 3.21 -10.16 -3.07
CA LEU A 20 3.67 -9.54 -1.84
C LEU A 20 2.46 -9.25 -0.95
N THR A 21 2.58 -9.55 0.33
CA THR A 21 1.64 -9.03 1.33
C THR A 21 2.38 -8.06 2.22
N ALA A 22 1.98 -6.79 2.18
CA ALA A 22 2.52 -5.76 3.03
C ALA A 22 1.53 -5.42 4.15
N ILE A 23 2.05 -5.18 5.35
CA ILE A 23 1.25 -4.73 6.47
C ILE A 23 1.59 -3.26 6.68
N GLY A 24 0.57 -2.40 6.68
CA GLY A 24 0.71 -1.01 7.03
C GLY A 24 1.17 -0.87 8.47
N GLY A 25 2.35 -0.31 8.68
CA GLY A 25 2.92 -0.15 10.03
C GLY A 25 2.19 0.90 10.88
N ALA A 26 1.47 1.84 10.25
CA ALA A 26 0.78 2.92 10.96
C ALA A 26 -0.70 2.61 11.21
N THR A 27 -1.37 1.92 10.29
CA THR A 27 -2.79 1.57 10.43
C THR A 27 -3.05 0.09 10.75
N GLY A 28 -2.05 -0.78 10.61
CA GLY A 28 -2.20 -2.23 10.75
C GLY A 28 -2.97 -2.90 9.60
N ARG A 29 -3.26 -2.18 8.51
CA ARG A 29 -3.99 -2.71 7.36
C ARG A 29 -3.13 -3.69 6.57
N ARG A 30 -3.72 -4.81 6.15
CA ARG A 30 -3.08 -5.78 5.27
C ARG A 30 -3.37 -5.44 3.82
N TYR A 31 -2.31 -5.23 3.05
CA TYR A 31 -2.34 -4.96 1.62
C TYR A 31 -1.76 -6.15 0.90
N ARG A 32 -2.56 -6.82 0.07
CA ARG A 32 -2.16 -8.00 -0.67
C ARG A 32 -2.02 -7.67 -2.15
N PHE A 33 -0.86 -8.01 -2.70
CA PHE A 33 -0.51 -7.87 -4.10
C PHE A 33 -0.39 -9.27 -4.69
N ASP A 34 -1.39 -9.71 -5.46
CA ASP A 34 -1.45 -11.07 -5.98
C ASP A 34 -0.55 -11.34 -7.20
N ARG A 35 -0.08 -10.28 -7.87
CA ARG A 35 0.69 -10.40 -9.12
C ARG A 35 1.61 -9.20 -9.36
N PRO A 36 2.65 -9.34 -10.20
CA PRO A 36 3.40 -8.22 -10.75
C PRO A 36 2.43 -7.25 -11.45
N GLY A 37 2.60 -5.95 -11.22
CA GLY A 37 1.73 -4.88 -11.68
C GLY A 37 0.43 -4.73 -10.87
N ALA A 38 0.22 -5.50 -9.80
CA ALA A 38 -0.94 -5.30 -8.93
C ALA A 38 -0.86 -3.93 -8.25
N ARG A 39 -1.96 -3.18 -8.31
CA ARG A 39 -2.08 -1.87 -7.66
C ARG A 39 -2.99 -1.97 -6.46
N VAL A 40 -2.52 -1.51 -5.31
CA VAL A 40 -3.31 -1.48 -4.08
C VAL A 40 -3.33 -0.07 -3.55
N ILE A 41 -4.53 0.36 -3.16
CA ILE A 41 -4.75 1.63 -2.48
C ILE A 41 -4.34 1.45 -1.03
N VAL A 42 -3.38 2.26 -0.60
CA VAL A 42 -2.84 2.26 0.76
C VAL A 42 -3.13 3.59 1.44
N ASP A 43 -3.14 3.55 2.77
CA ASP A 43 -3.23 4.75 3.57
C ASP A 43 -1.93 5.55 3.46
N PRO A 44 -1.99 6.88 3.32
CA PRO A 44 -0.81 7.75 3.25
C PRO A 44 0.05 7.65 4.52
N ARG A 45 -0.54 7.26 5.66
CA ARG A 45 0.19 7.02 6.91
C ARG A 45 1.09 5.79 6.83
N ASP A 46 0.73 4.80 6.02
CA ASP A 46 1.51 3.58 5.80
C ASP A 46 2.57 3.74 4.70
N ARG A 47 2.54 4.84 3.94
CA ARG A 47 3.49 5.14 2.87
C ARG A 47 4.96 4.93 3.28
N PRO A 48 5.48 5.44 4.42
CA PRO A 48 6.89 5.23 4.77
C PRO A 48 7.24 3.76 5.00
N SER A 49 6.35 2.96 5.60
CA SER A 49 6.57 1.53 5.78
C SER A 49 6.53 0.77 4.45
N LEU A 50 5.61 1.13 3.55
CA LEU A 50 5.48 0.50 2.23
C LEU A 50 6.59 0.92 1.26
N ALA A 51 7.06 2.17 1.35
CA ALA A 51 8.18 2.67 0.55
C ALA A 51 9.52 2.02 0.94
N ALA A 52 9.63 1.48 2.16
CA ALA A 52 10.79 0.69 2.58
C ALA A 52 10.77 -0.74 2.03
N VAL A 53 9.65 -1.20 1.45
CA VAL A 53 9.54 -2.56 0.92
C VAL A 53 10.13 -2.60 -0.50
N PRO A 54 11.09 -3.50 -0.77
CA PRO A 54 11.64 -3.67 -2.10
C PRO A 54 10.56 -4.12 -3.10
N HIS A 55 10.63 -3.61 -4.32
CA HIS A 55 9.70 -3.85 -5.42
C HIS A 55 8.30 -3.23 -5.29
N LEU A 56 8.09 -2.31 -4.34
CA LEU A 56 6.89 -1.47 -4.30
C LEU A 56 7.18 -0.09 -4.91
N ARG A 57 6.38 0.29 -5.92
CA ARG A 57 6.48 1.59 -6.59
C ARG A 57 5.23 2.39 -6.31
N GLN A 58 5.40 3.61 -5.81
CA GLN A 58 4.27 4.52 -5.66
C GLN A 58 3.84 5.09 -7.02
N VAL A 59 2.54 5.13 -7.28
CA VAL A 59 1.92 5.68 -8.50
C VAL A 59 0.83 6.69 -8.17
#